data_AF-A0A7L3XQ91-F1
#
_entry.id   AF-A0A7L3XQ91-F1
#
_cell.length_a   1.000
_cell.length_b   1.000
_cell.length_c   1.000
_cell.angle_alpha   90.00
_cell.angle_beta   90.00
_cell.angle_gamma   90.00
#
_symmetry.space_group_name_H-M   'P 1'
#
loop_
_entity.id
_entity.type
_entity.pdbx_description
1 polymer ?
#
loop_
_entity_poly.entity_id
_entity_poly.type
_entity_poly.pdbx_seq_one_letter_code
_entity_poly.pdbx_strand_id
1 'polypeptide(L)'
;EMLQRTSEDFFPKMESSVEEMDTSDTQWGWFYLAECGKWHMFQTDSNSHCSVSSEDIERSFRTNPHGSVSFTTAKFNYMLDFSVMKQTNLTTLKQRPIKRAPFSISAFSFICENEAIPMPSHWENVNTEEPYQLIPLQKKTNEYNEVSSLFGKTMDSHRIKRIKRIQNLDLWEFFCR
;
A
#
# COMPACT_ATOMS: atom_id res chain seq x y z
N GLU A 1 -8.29 55.15 31.22
CA GLU A 1 -6.99 54.45 31.10
C GLU A 1 -7.17 53.11 30.41
N MET A 2 -6.19 52.72 29.61
CA MET A 2 -5.98 51.36 29.11
C MET A 2 -5.72 50.39 30.26
N LEU A 3 -6.08 49.09 30.12
CA LEU A 3 -5.14 47.96 29.97
C LEU A 3 -5.85 46.58 30.03
N GLN A 4 -5.66 45.81 28.94
CA GLN A 4 -5.40 44.35 28.83
C GLN A 4 -6.49 43.35 29.28
N ARG A 5 -7.15 42.59 28.40
CA ARG A 5 -6.73 41.47 27.50
C ARG A 5 -6.30 40.20 28.24
N THR A 6 -7.15 39.17 28.19
CA THR A 6 -6.77 37.79 27.87
C THR A 6 -7.91 37.13 27.10
N SER A 7 -7.72 37.03 25.79
CA SER A 7 -8.50 36.20 24.87
C SER A 7 -7.99 34.77 25.01
N GLU A 8 -8.76 33.89 25.66
CA GLU A 8 -8.52 32.46 25.60
C GLU A 8 -9.13 31.93 24.31
N ASP A 9 -8.26 31.80 23.29
CA ASP A 9 -8.57 31.11 22.04
C ASP A 9 -8.87 29.64 22.34
N PHE A 10 -10.15 29.32 22.41
CA PHE A 10 -10.64 27.94 22.48
C PHE A 10 -10.49 27.32 21.08
N PHE A 11 -9.28 26.84 20.77
CA PHE A 11 -9.05 26.01 19.58
C PHE A 11 -9.74 24.65 19.81
N PRO A 12 -10.79 24.29 19.05
CA PRO A 12 -11.29 22.93 19.11
C PRO A 12 -10.19 22.02 18.52
N LYS A 13 -9.69 21.12 19.36
CA LYS A 13 -8.86 19.99 18.95
C LYS A 13 -9.66 19.20 17.92
N MET A 14 -9.32 19.38 16.64
CA MET A 14 -9.86 18.57 15.57
C MET A 14 -9.19 17.21 15.69
N GLU A 15 -9.79 16.33 16.50
CA GLU A 15 -9.50 14.90 16.43
C GLU A 15 -9.70 14.49 14.98
N SER A 16 -8.63 14.01 14.35
CA SER A 16 -8.74 13.36 13.06
C SER A 16 -9.46 12.04 13.31
N SER A 17 -10.78 12.05 13.24
CA SER A 17 -11.56 10.85 12.96
C SER A 17 -11.11 10.37 11.58
N VAL A 18 -10.12 9.50 11.56
CA VAL A 18 -9.78 8.72 10.37
C VAL A 18 -11.00 7.85 10.15
N GLU A 19 -11.90 8.28 9.28
CA GLU A 19 -13.01 7.42 8.88
C GLU A 19 -12.39 6.17 8.25
N GLU A 20 -12.66 5.01 8.84
CA GLU A 20 -12.24 3.74 8.30
C GLU A 20 -12.92 3.57 6.93
N MET A 21 -12.11 3.58 5.87
CA MET A 21 -12.60 3.33 4.52
C MET A 21 -13.16 1.91 4.47
N ASP A 22 -14.40 1.77 4.01
CA ASP A 22 -15.00 0.46 3.77
C ASP A 22 -14.23 -0.26 2.66
N THR A 23 -13.44 -1.25 3.07
CA THR A 23 -12.63 -2.09 2.19
C THR A 23 -13.10 -3.53 2.21
N SER A 24 -14.33 -3.80 2.68
CA SER A 24 -14.89 -5.16 2.81
C SER A 24 -14.91 -5.92 1.48
N ASP A 25 -15.14 -5.20 0.39
CA ASP A 25 -15.30 -5.77 -0.95
C ASP A 25 -13.96 -5.95 -1.68
N THR A 26 -12.86 -5.46 -1.10
CA THR A 26 -11.54 -5.57 -1.71
C THR A 26 -11.05 -7.01 -1.61
N GLN A 27 -10.86 -7.66 -2.76
CA GLN A 27 -10.16 -8.94 -2.81
C GLN A 27 -8.67 -8.70 -2.57
N TRP A 28 -8.09 -9.37 -1.59
CA TRP A 28 -6.69 -9.19 -1.20
C TRP A 28 -5.84 -10.38 -1.60
N GLY A 29 -4.70 -10.07 -2.21
CA GLY A 29 -3.66 -11.02 -2.59
C GLY A 29 -2.41 -10.87 -1.72
N TRP A 30 -1.71 -11.98 -1.52
CA TRP A 30 -0.44 -12.07 -0.84
C TRP A 30 0.67 -12.49 -1.81
N PHE A 31 1.80 -11.80 -1.71
CA PHE A 31 2.92 -11.93 -2.63
C PHE A 31 4.24 -12.03 -1.88
N TYR A 32 5.23 -12.71 -2.48
CA TYR A 32 6.62 -12.76 -2.01
C TYR A 32 7.57 -12.30 -3.11
N LEU A 33 8.67 -11.65 -2.72
CA LEU A 33 9.70 -11.24 -3.67
C LEU A 33 10.59 -12.44 -4.03
N ALA A 34 10.55 -12.88 -5.28
CA ALA A 34 11.35 -14.00 -5.77
C ALA A 34 12.79 -13.57 -6.12
N GLU A 35 13.67 -14.55 -6.33
CA GLU A 35 15.09 -14.31 -6.68
C GLU A 35 15.27 -13.63 -8.05
N CYS A 36 14.27 -13.71 -8.93
CA CYS A 36 14.23 -12.96 -10.18
C CYS A 36 13.92 -11.47 -10.00
N GLY A 37 13.71 -11.00 -8.77
CA GLY A 37 13.34 -9.61 -8.47
C GLY A 37 11.87 -9.28 -8.71
N LYS A 38 11.03 -10.26 -9.06
CA LYS A 38 9.60 -10.07 -9.29
C LYS A 38 8.76 -10.56 -8.11
N TRP A 39 7.60 -9.94 -7.91
CA TRP A 39 6.62 -10.35 -6.91
C TRP A 39 5.80 -11.53 -7.44
N HIS A 40 5.80 -12.64 -6.71
CA HIS A 40 5.01 -13.82 -7.03
C HIS A 40 3.89 -14.00 -6.02
N MET A 41 2.69 -14.35 -6.49
CA MET A 41 1.54 -14.60 -5.62
C MET A 41 1.66 -15.97 -4.95
N PHE A 42 1.18 -16.08 -3.71
CA PHE A 42 0.98 -17.39 -3.07
C PHE A 42 -0.21 -18.11 -3.72
N GLN A 43 0.10 -19.19 -4.46
CA GLN A 43 -0.89 -20.01 -5.14
C GLN A 43 -0.72 -21.47 -4.74
N THR A 44 -1.84 -22.19 -4.67
CA THR A 44 -1.88 -23.65 -4.58
C THR A 44 -2.08 -24.19 -5.99
N ASP A 45 -1.00 -24.30 -6.76
CA ASP A 45 -1.01 -24.96 -8.06
C ASP A 45 -0.60 -26.43 -7.92
N SER A 46 -1.00 -27.28 -8.87
CA SER A 46 -0.64 -28.70 -8.87
C SER A 46 0.88 -28.95 -8.97
N ASN A 47 1.65 -27.92 -9.36
CA ASN A 47 3.08 -27.99 -9.65
C ASN A 47 3.94 -27.43 -8.50
N SER A 48 3.53 -26.35 -7.84
CA SER A 48 4.12 -25.91 -6.58
C SER A 48 3.35 -26.55 -5.44
N HIS A 49 3.97 -27.53 -4.78
CA HIS A 49 3.43 -28.19 -3.59
C HIS A 49 3.41 -27.23 -2.37
N CYS A 50 2.86 -26.02 -2.52
CA CYS A 50 2.67 -25.05 -1.45
C CYS A 50 1.43 -25.46 -0.63
N SER A 51 1.58 -25.55 0.69
CA SER A 51 0.50 -25.98 1.58
C SER A 51 -0.54 -24.88 1.87
N VAL A 52 -0.31 -23.66 1.40
CA VAL A 52 -1.19 -22.50 1.66
C VAL A 52 -1.41 -21.69 0.41
N SER A 53 -2.63 -21.18 0.26
CA SER A 53 -2.99 -20.20 -0.76
C SER A 53 -2.90 -18.78 -0.20
N SER A 54 -2.90 -17.77 -1.08
CA SER A 54 -3.09 -16.37 -0.69
C SER A 54 -4.33 -16.15 0.16
N GLU A 55 -5.42 -16.91 -0.07
CA GLU A 55 -6.66 -16.78 0.70
C GLU A 55 -6.49 -17.28 2.14
N ASP A 56 -5.74 -18.37 2.34
CA ASP A 56 -5.47 -18.91 3.68
C ASP A 56 -4.56 -17.99 4.50
N ILE A 57 -3.58 -17.37 3.83
CA ILE A 57 -2.71 -16.36 4.44
C ILE A 57 -3.55 -15.14 4.85
N GLU A 58 -4.45 -14.68 3.98
CA GLU A 58 -5.33 -13.56 4.25
C GLU A 58 -6.28 -13.83 5.43
N ARG A 59 -6.84 -15.04 5.52
CA ARG A 59 -7.68 -15.46 6.66
C ARG A 59 -6.90 -15.44 7.97
N SER A 60 -5.65 -15.88 7.93
CA SER A 60 -4.74 -15.88 9.10
C SER A 60 -4.39 -14.45 9.53
N PHE A 61 -4.07 -13.58 8.56
CA PHE A 61 -3.77 -12.17 8.81
C PHE A 61 -4.95 -11.43 9.44
N ARG A 62 -6.18 -11.64 8.94
CA ARG A 62 -7.39 -11.04 9.53
C ARG A 62 -7.63 -11.47 10.98
N THR A 63 -7.19 -12.68 11.34
CA THR A 63 -7.33 -13.19 12.72
C THR A 63 -6.27 -12.59 13.65
N ASN A 64 -5.03 -12.46 13.17
CA ASN A 64 -3.94 -11.86 13.93
C ASN A 64 -2.96 -11.12 13.00
N PRO A 65 -3.15 -9.80 12.79
CA PRO A 65 -2.29 -9.00 11.92
C PRO A 65 -0.84 -8.88 12.41
N HIS A 66 -0.60 -9.13 13.69
CA HIS A 66 0.73 -9.14 14.29
C HIS A 66 1.30 -10.55 14.47
N GLY A 67 0.58 -11.55 13.98
CA GLY A 67 0.94 -12.95 14.11
C GLY A 67 1.90 -13.44 13.03
N SER A 68 2.01 -14.76 12.97
CA SER A 68 2.77 -15.46 11.96
C SER A 68 2.02 -16.70 11.50
N VAL A 69 2.23 -17.11 10.24
CA VAL A 69 1.71 -18.37 9.71
C VAL A 69 2.86 -19.23 9.19
N SER A 70 2.87 -20.50 9.58
CA SER A 70 3.83 -21.48 9.07
C SER A 70 3.21 -22.27 7.94
N PHE A 71 3.99 -22.54 6.91
CA PHE A 71 3.56 -23.34 5.77
C PHE A 71 4.74 -24.11 5.18
N THR A 72 4.43 -25.13 4.39
CA THR A 72 5.43 -26.02 3.81
C THR A 72 5.34 -26.00 2.29
N THR A 73 6.49 -26.17 1.65
CA THR A 73 6.58 -26.50 0.23
C THR A 73 7.15 -27.90 0.07
N ALA A 74 7.22 -28.43 -1.16
CA ALA A 74 7.83 -29.74 -1.44
C ALA A 74 9.22 -29.95 -0.81
N LYS A 75 10.00 -28.87 -0.60
CA LYS A 75 11.41 -28.96 -0.19
C LYS A 75 11.71 -28.29 1.15
N PHE A 76 10.90 -27.32 1.58
CA PHE A 76 11.27 -26.46 2.69
C PHE A 76 10.06 -26.07 3.54
N ASN A 77 10.34 -25.78 4.81
CA ASN A 77 9.38 -25.19 5.73
C ASN A 77 9.62 -23.69 5.82
N TYR A 78 8.55 -22.92 5.86
CA TYR A 78 8.59 -21.46 5.88
C TYR A 78 7.68 -20.90 6.99
N MET A 79 8.01 -19.69 7.42
CA MET A 79 7.21 -18.89 8.33
C MET A 79 7.02 -17.50 7.73
N LEU A 80 5.78 -17.05 7.59
CA LEU A 80 5.43 -15.66 7.31
C LEU A 80 5.23 -14.95 8.64
N ASP A 81 5.96 -13.88 8.86
CA ASP A 81 5.76 -12.94 9.95
C ASP A 81 5.04 -11.70 9.40
N PHE A 82 3.82 -11.47 9.87
CA PHE A 82 2.98 -10.36 9.40
C PHE A 82 3.40 -9.01 10.02
N SER A 83 3.96 -9.03 11.23
CA SER A 83 4.47 -7.81 11.87
C SER A 83 5.67 -7.26 11.11
N VAL A 84 6.57 -8.16 10.68
CA VAL A 84 7.81 -7.78 10.00
C VAL A 84 7.62 -7.73 8.47
N MET A 85 6.50 -8.26 7.96
CA MET A 85 6.23 -8.41 6.52
C MET A 85 7.35 -9.17 5.80
N LYS A 86 7.77 -10.32 6.38
CA LYS A 86 8.79 -11.20 5.80
C LYS A 86 8.41 -12.68 5.87
N GLN A 87 8.82 -13.41 4.83
CA GLN A 87 8.87 -14.87 4.83
C GLN A 87 10.28 -15.33 5.19
N THR A 88 10.41 -16.27 6.12
CA THR A 88 11.68 -16.89 6.52
C THR A 88 11.66 -18.38 6.18
N ASN A 89 12.69 -18.86 5.48
CA ASN A 89 12.92 -20.29 5.28
C ASN A 89 13.53 -20.88 6.56
N LEU A 90 12.85 -21.82 7.21
CA LEU A 90 13.31 -22.37 8.49
C LEU A 90 14.51 -23.31 8.35
N THR A 91 14.79 -23.81 7.15
CA THR A 91 15.94 -24.68 6.86
C THR A 91 17.21 -23.87 6.53
N THR A 92 17.08 -22.83 5.71
CA THR A 92 18.23 -22.04 5.21
C THR A 92 18.38 -20.68 5.90
N LEU A 93 17.41 -20.30 6.74
CA LEU A 93 17.30 -18.99 7.40
C LEU A 93 17.23 -17.79 6.44
N LYS A 94 17.14 -18.03 5.12
CA LYS A 94 16.95 -16.98 4.13
C LYS A 94 15.61 -16.30 4.33
N GLN A 95 15.61 -14.97 4.24
CA GLN A 95 14.42 -14.14 4.36
C GLN A 95 14.08 -13.48 3.04
N ARG A 96 12.78 -13.35 2.76
CA ARG A 96 12.24 -12.65 1.59
C ARG A 96 11.12 -11.70 2.05
N PRO A 97 11.05 -10.47 1.53
CA PRO A 97 9.91 -9.59 1.77
C PRO A 97 8.60 -10.23 1.28
N ILE A 98 7.52 -10.01 2.03
CA ILE A 98 6.14 -10.32 1.61
C ILE A 98 5.31 -9.05 1.57
N LYS A 99 4.23 -9.06 0.79
CA LYS A 99 3.27 -7.95 0.76
C LYS A 99 1.85 -8.40 0.55
N ARG A 100 0.93 -7.55 1.01
CA ARG A 100 -0.52 -7.67 0.87
C ARG A 100 -1.02 -6.53 -0.01
N ALA A 101 -1.74 -6.85 -1.08
CA ALA A 101 -2.23 -5.84 -2.02
C ALA A 101 -3.57 -6.26 -2.66
N PRO A 102 -4.39 -5.31 -3.14
CA PRO A 102 -5.61 -5.64 -3.87
C PRO A 102 -5.30 -6.53 -5.08
N PHE A 103 -6.04 -7.63 -5.23
CA PHE A 103 -5.92 -8.56 -6.33
C PHE A 103 -7.23 -8.55 -7.14
N SER A 104 -7.14 -8.12 -8.40
CA SER A 104 -8.19 -8.35 -9.40
C SER A 104 -7.57 -9.04 -10.60
N ILE A 105 -8.19 -10.14 -11.03
CA ILE A 105 -7.77 -10.94 -12.20
C ILE A 105 -7.71 -10.09 -13.47
N SER A 106 -8.51 -9.01 -13.57
CA SER A 106 -8.50 -8.11 -14.72
C SER A 106 -7.41 -7.02 -14.66
N ALA A 107 -6.91 -6.67 -13.48
CA ALA A 107 -5.96 -5.58 -13.30
C ALA A 107 -4.51 -6.03 -13.56
N PHE A 108 -4.15 -7.26 -13.17
CA PHE A 108 -2.77 -7.74 -13.24
C PHE A 108 -2.29 -8.15 -14.63
N SER A 109 -3.20 -8.53 -15.53
CA SER A 109 -2.84 -8.91 -16.91
C SER A 109 -2.33 -7.73 -17.75
N PHE A 110 -2.59 -6.49 -17.35
CA PHE A 110 -2.19 -5.29 -18.10
C PHE A 110 -0.87 -4.64 -17.63
N ILE A 111 -0.30 -5.07 -16.51
CA ILE A 111 0.71 -4.28 -15.79
C ILE A 111 2.09 -4.95 -15.78
N CYS A 112 2.17 -6.28 -15.62
CA CYS A 112 3.45 -6.97 -15.36
C CYS A 112 4.41 -7.15 -16.56
N GLU A 113 4.13 -6.56 -17.72
CA GLU A 113 4.97 -6.72 -18.93
C GLU A 113 5.72 -5.44 -19.34
N ASN A 114 5.51 -4.30 -18.68
CA ASN A 114 6.14 -3.05 -19.09
C ASN A 114 7.27 -2.64 -18.15
N GLU A 115 8.40 -3.36 -18.23
CA GLU A 115 9.67 -2.94 -17.62
C GLU A 115 10.16 -1.56 -18.15
N ALA A 116 9.54 -1.05 -19.21
CA ALA A 116 9.82 0.23 -19.85
C ALA A 116 9.07 1.44 -19.27
N ILE A 117 8.22 1.30 -18.24
CA ILE A 117 7.54 2.45 -17.63
C ILE A 117 8.49 3.12 -16.61
N PRO A 118 9.09 4.28 -16.94
CA PRO A 118 9.97 4.97 -16.01
C PRO A 118 9.16 5.54 -14.85
N MET A 119 9.77 5.61 -13.66
CA MET A 119 9.21 6.37 -12.54
C MET A 119 8.83 7.78 -13.01
N PRO A 120 7.66 8.33 -12.61
CA PRO A 120 7.24 9.62 -13.13
C PRO A 120 8.26 10.69 -12.79
N SER A 121 8.65 11.49 -13.78
CA SER A 121 9.72 12.49 -13.63
C SER A 121 9.44 13.56 -12.58
N HIS A 122 8.18 13.74 -12.21
CA HIS A 122 7.72 14.67 -11.19
C HIS A 122 7.77 14.08 -9.76
N TRP A 123 8.23 12.85 -9.59
CA TRP A 123 8.50 12.26 -8.28
C TRP A 123 9.85 12.77 -7.79
N GLU A 124 9.83 13.65 -6.80
CA GLU A 124 11.03 14.27 -6.23
C GLU A 124 11.31 13.67 -4.85
N ASN A 125 12.58 13.35 -4.59
CA ASN A 125 13.11 12.97 -3.27
C ASN A 125 12.32 11.83 -2.59
N VAL A 126 12.09 10.73 -3.33
CA VAL A 126 11.45 9.54 -2.78
C VAL A 126 12.31 8.96 -1.67
N ASN A 127 11.77 8.90 -0.46
CA ASN A 127 12.42 8.25 0.67
C ASN A 127 12.05 6.77 0.69
N THR A 128 13.02 5.89 0.49
CA THR A 128 12.82 4.44 0.46
C THR A 128 12.61 3.82 1.85
N GLU A 129 12.84 4.57 2.92
CA GLU A 129 12.63 4.10 4.30
C GLU A 129 11.17 4.30 4.76
N GLU A 130 10.41 5.15 4.08
CA GLU A 130 9.01 5.43 4.42
C GLU A 130 8.07 4.65 3.49
N PRO A 131 6.97 4.04 4.00
CA PRO A 131 6.05 3.27 3.17
C PRO A 131 5.30 4.13 2.15
N TYR A 132 5.11 5.43 2.44
CA TYR A 132 4.58 6.42 1.50
C TYR A 132 4.91 7.85 1.96
N GLN A 133 4.90 8.80 1.02
CA GLN A 133 5.06 10.23 1.29
C GLN A 133 3.87 11.02 0.73
N LEU A 134 3.45 12.06 1.45
CA LEU A 134 2.37 12.95 1.03
C LEU A 134 2.94 14.29 0.54
N ILE A 135 2.90 14.52 -0.77
CA ILE A 135 3.44 15.74 -1.39
C ILE A 135 2.32 16.74 -1.65
N PRO A 136 2.34 17.93 -1.02
CA PRO A 136 1.37 18.97 -1.30
C PRO A 136 1.46 19.44 -2.75
N LEU A 137 0.35 19.39 -3.47
CA LEU A 137 0.27 19.91 -4.83
C LEU A 137 0.00 21.42 -4.80
N GLN A 138 0.70 22.16 -5.65
CA GLN A 138 0.50 23.60 -5.80
C GLN A 138 -0.66 23.87 -6.76
N LYS A 139 -1.49 24.88 -6.48
CA LYS A 139 -2.67 25.23 -7.30
C LYS A 139 -2.39 25.51 -8.78
N LYS A 140 -1.14 25.82 -9.12
CA LYS A 140 -0.70 26.11 -10.49
C LYS A 140 -0.29 24.87 -11.28
N THR A 141 -0.15 23.69 -10.65
CA THR A 141 0.24 22.49 -11.38
C THR A 141 -0.95 21.92 -12.16
N ASN A 142 -0.66 21.33 -13.32
CA ASN A 142 -1.68 20.65 -14.13
C ASN A 142 -2.39 19.56 -13.32
N GLU A 143 -1.62 18.78 -12.55
CA GLU A 143 -2.14 17.72 -11.67
C GLU A 143 -3.14 18.25 -10.64
N TYR A 144 -2.85 19.39 -9.98
CA TYR A 144 -3.80 19.99 -9.04
C TYR A 144 -5.10 20.36 -9.74
N ASN A 145 -5.00 21.03 -10.90
CA ASN A 145 -6.16 21.53 -11.63
C ASN A 145 -7.03 20.40 -12.15
N GLU A 146 -6.42 19.30 -12.62
CA GLU A 146 -7.14 18.12 -13.06
C GLU A 146 -7.92 17.47 -11.90
N VAL A 147 -7.26 17.19 -10.78
CA VAL A 147 -7.91 16.58 -9.60
C VAL A 147 -9.00 17.50 -9.03
N SER A 148 -8.73 18.81 -8.96
CA SER A 148 -9.70 19.80 -8.52
C SER A 148 -10.91 19.88 -9.45
N SER A 149 -10.72 19.73 -10.77
CA SER A 149 -11.81 19.71 -11.76
C SER A 149 -12.67 18.46 -11.60
N LEU A 150 -12.06 17.30 -11.38
CA LEU A 150 -12.78 16.04 -11.13
C LEU A 150 -13.64 16.11 -9.86
N PHE A 151 -13.08 16.62 -8.76
CA PHE A 151 -13.83 16.88 -7.54
C PHE A 151 -15.00 17.85 -7.78
N GLY A 152 -14.73 18.90 -8.58
CA GLY A 152 -15.69 19.91 -9.01
C GLY A 152 -16.96 19.37 -9.71
N LYS A 153 -16.91 18.15 -10.23
CA LYS A 153 -18.06 17.53 -10.93
C LYS A 153 -19.19 17.14 -9.98
N THR A 154 -18.87 16.82 -8.73
CA THR A 154 -19.84 16.33 -7.74
C THR A 154 -19.89 17.21 -6.49
N MET A 155 -18.87 18.04 -6.26
CA MET A 155 -18.72 18.88 -5.08
C MET A 155 -18.17 20.26 -5.47
N ASP A 156 -18.38 21.27 -4.62
CA ASP A 156 -17.82 22.60 -4.84
C ASP A 156 -16.29 22.62 -4.62
N SER A 157 -15.53 22.90 -5.68
CA SER A 157 -14.07 23.02 -5.67
C SER A 157 -13.53 24.08 -4.70
N HIS A 158 -14.31 25.11 -4.36
CA HIS A 158 -13.88 26.11 -3.36
C HIS A 158 -13.74 25.54 -1.95
N ARG A 159 -14.33 24.35 -1.70
CA ARG A 159 -14.20 23.63 -0.43
C ARG A 159 -12.85 22.91 -0.28
N ILE A 160 -12.11 22.73 -1.37
CA ILE A 160 -10.81 22.05 -1.35
C ILE A 160 -9.80 22.88 -0.53
N LYS A 161 -9.38 22.34 0.62
CA LYS A 161 -8.36 22.98 1.47
C LYS A 161 -6.94 22.72 0.98
N ARG A 162 -6.65 21.48 0.59
CA ARG A 162 -5.34 21.05 0.08
C ARG A 162 -5.50 19.75 -0.70
N ILE A 163 -4.73 19.59 -1.76
CA ILE A 163 -4.56 18.33 -2.48
C ILE A 163 -3.14 17.85 -2.20
N LYS A 164 -2.99 16.56 -1.88
CA LYS A 164 -1.68 15.93 -1.73
C LYS A 164 -1.61 14.70 -2.62
N ARG A 165 -0.50 14.56 -3.33
CA ARG A 165 -0.15 13.32 -4.03
C ARG A 165 0.45 12.33 -3.05
N ILE A 166 0.07 11.06 -3.18
CA ILE A 166 0.71 9.94 -2.50
C ILE A 166 1.86 9.45 -3.39
N GLN A 167 3.10 9.56 -2.91
CA GLN A 167 4.24 8.87 -3.51
C GLN A 167 4.44 7.57 -2.73
N ASN A 168 4.21 6.43 -3.39
CA ASN A 168 4.39 5.12 -2.80
C ASN A 168 5.13 4.24 -3.81
N LEU A 169 6.43 4.01 -3.55
CA LEU A 169 7.30 3.27 -4.44
C LEU A 169 6.88 1.81 -4.57
N ASP A 170 6.48 1.19 -3.46
CA ASP A 170 6.05 -0.22 -3.43
C ASP A 170 4.79 -0.46 -4.28
N LEU A 171 3.85 0.49 -4.28
CA LEU A 171 2.66 0.45 -5.12
C LEU A 171 3.01 0.75 -6.58
N TRP A 172 3.92 1.68 -6.85
CA TRP A 172 4.35 1.99 -8.22
C TRP A 172 5.01 0.80 -8.92
N GLU A 173 5.99 0.17 -8.26
CA GLU A 173 6.67 -1.04 -8.76
C GLU A 173 5.72 -2.23 -8.93
N PHE A 174 4.49 -2.16 -8.41
CA PHE A 174 3.53 -3.26 -8.46
C PHE A 174 2.37 -3.02 -9.41
N PHE A 175 1.87 -1.79 -9.48
CA PHE A 175 0.72 -1.41 -10.31
C PHE A 175 1.13 -0.73 -11.61
N CYS A 176 2.41 -0.38 -11.80
CA CYS A 176 2.85 0.36 -12.97
C CYS A 176 4.09 -0.23 -13.66
N ARG A 177 4.72 -1.28 -13.13
CA ARG A 177 5.81 -2.04 -13.76
C ARG A 177 5.51 -3.54 -13.71
#